data_AF-A0A3E0VA18-F1
#
_entry.id   AF-A0A3E0VA18-F1
#
_cell.length_a   1.000
_cell.length_b   1.000
_cell.length_c   1.000
_cell.angle_alpha   90.00
_cell.angle_beta   90.00
_cell.angle_gamma   90.00
#
_symmetry.space_group_name_H-M   'P 1'
#
loop_
_entity.id
_entity.type
_entity.pdbx_description
1 polymer ?
#
loop_
_entity_poly.entity_id
_entity_poly.type
_entity_poly.pdbx_seq_one_letter_code
_entity_poly.pdbx_strand_id
1 'polypeptide(L)'
;MINLDDWAKIRHLHSMGLHSKREIARLAGVSRGTVDRALESGRPPAYQRAPAGSRFDAFEPRVRVLLATTAGMPASTLAERVGWSGSSSVFRQKVSMIRPEYLPPDPADRIDHQPGVQVQCDLWFPHQPIPLGHDQYGSPPVLVMTSTFSGNIQALMLPSR
;
A
#
# COMPACT_ATOMS: atom_id res chain seq x y z
N MET A 1 27.86 -17.08 1.46
CA MET A 1 26.97 -17.05 2.63
C MET A 1 26.55 -18.49 2.87
N ILE A 2 26.56 -18.99 4.10
CA ILE A 2 26.08 -20.35 4.39
C ILE A 2 24.56 -20.37 4.48
N ASN A 3 23.94 -21.47 4.08
CA ASN A 3 22.51 -21.66 4.28
C ASN A 3 22.20 -21.85 5.78
N LEU A 4 20.93 -21.70 6.16
CA LEU A 4 20.44 -21.93 7.52
C LEU A 4 20.79 -23.34 8.03
N ASP A 5 20.67 -24.35 7.16
CA ASP A 5 20.97 -25.74 7.49
C ASP A 5 22.45 -25.96 7.83
N ASP A 6 23.34 -25.36 7.05
CA ASP A 6 24.79 -25.42 7.30
C ASP A 6 25.14 -24.69 8.61
N TRP A 7 24.50 -23.55 8.89
CA TRP A 7 24.69 -22.82 10.14
C TRP A 7 24.23 -23.64 11.35
N ALA A 8 23.05 -24.26 11.28
CA ALA A 8 22.52 -25.11 12.34
C ALA A 8 23.41 -26.34 12.56
N LYS A 9 23.87 -26.99 11.47
CA LYS A 9 24.78 -28.13 11.50
C LYS A 9 26.11 -27.79 12.16
N ILE A 10 26.70 -26.64 11.83
CA ILE A 10 27.95 -26.17 12.47
C ILE A 10 27.77 -26.00 13.98
N ARG A 11 26.66 -25.39 14.43
CA ARG A 11 26.41 -25.16 15.87
C ARG A 11 26.12 -26.46 16.61
N HIS A 12 25.38 -27.38 16.00
CA HIS A 12 25.11 -28.69 16.56
C HIS A 12 26.40 -29.52 16.74
N LEU A 13 27.26 -29.55 15.70
CA LEU A 13 28.55 -30.24 15.76
C LEU A 13 29.48 -29.62 16.83
N HIS A 14 29.45 -28.29 16.98
CA HIS A 14 30.23 -27.61 18.01
C HIS A 14 29.69 -27.85 19.43
N SER A 15 28.37 -27.90 19.62
CA SER A 15 27.77 -28.13 20.94
C SER A 15 28.05 -29.52 21.51
N MET A 16 28.29 -30.51 20.63
CA MET A 16 28.66 -31.86 21.07
C MET A 16 30.08 -31.92 21.65
N GLY A 17 30.95 -30.94 21.39
CA GLY A 17 32.32 -30.87 21.94
C GLY A 17 33.28 -31.95 21.40
N LEU A 18 32.84 -32.81 20.49
CA LEU A 18 33.60 -33.95 19.96
C LEU A 18 34.47 -33.61 18.75
N HIS A 19 34.26 -32.45 18.12
CA HIS A 19 34.91 -32.09 16.86
C HIS A 19 35.68 -30.78 16.96
N SER A 20 36.90 -30.79 16.43
CA SER A 20 37.66 -29.54 16.23
C SER A 20 36.98 -28.67 15.17
N LYS A 21 37.13 -27.34 15.24
CA LYS A 21 36.58 -26.42 14.23
C LYS A 21 36.99 -26.78 12.78
N ARG A 22 38.18 -27.36 12.61
CA ARG A 22 38.68 -27.81 11.30
C ARG A 22 37.96 -29.06 10.80
N GLU A 23 37.58 -29.95 11.70
CA GLU A 23 36.79 -31.13 11.38
C GLU A 23 35.32 -30.78 11.11
N ILE A 24 34.76 -29.85 11.87
CA ILE A 24 33.42 -29.28 11.61
C ILE A 24 33.37 -28.67 10.21
N ALA A 25 34.40 -27.93 9.81
CA ALA A 25 34.51 -27.35 8.47
C ALA A 25 34.45 -28.44 7.37
N ARG A 26 35.17 -29.55 7.57
CA ARG A 26 35.15 -30.70 6.65
C ARG A 26 33.77 -31.37 6.61
N LEU A 27 33.13 -31.61 7.76
CA LEU A 27 31.83 -32.27 7.87
C LEU A 27 30.66 -31.42 7.33
N ALA A 28 30.77 -30.10 7.45
CA ALA A 28 29.80 -29.14 6.94
C ALA A 28 30.09 -28.68 5.51
N GLY A 29 31.21 -29.08 4.90
CA GLY A 29 31.54 -28.70 3.52
C GLY A 29 31.86 -27.21 3.35
N VAL A 30 32.33 -26.54 4.40
CA VAL A 30 32.61 -25.09 4.41
C VAL A 30 34.05 -24.80 4.80
N SER A 31 34.52 -23.57 4.58
CA SER A 31 35.84 -23.14 5.04
C SER A 31 35.90 -23.02 6.57
N ARG A 32 37.09 -23.17 7.17
CA ARG A 32 37.30 -22.93 8.61
C ARG A 32 36.86 -21.52 9.03
N GLY A 33 37.20 -20.49 8.26
CA GLY A 33 36.79 -19.11 8.54
C GLY A 33 35.28 -18.89 8.44
N THR A 34 34.55 -19.79 7.78
CA THR A 34 33.08 -19.81 7.79
C THR A 34 32.54 -20.42 9.09
N VAL A 35 33.19 -21.47 9.62
CA VAL A 35 32.86 -22.04 10.93
C VAL A 35 33.11 -21.03 12.05
N ASP A 36 34.25 -20.33 12.03
CA ASP A 36 34.56 -19.29 13.02
C ASP A 36 33.47 -18.20 13.04
N ARG A 37 33.13 -17.63 11.87
CA ARG A 37 32.05 -16.64 11.75
C ARG A 37 30.66 -17.16 12.15
N ALA A 38 30.35 -18.42 11.86
CA ALA A 38 29.06 -19.02 12.21
C ALA A 38 28.91 -19.24 13.73
N LEU A 39 30.02 -19.52 14.42
CA LEU A 39 30.04 -19.68 15.88
C LEU A 39 30.00 -18.33 16.61
N GLU A 40 30.71 -17.32 16.08
CA GLU A 40 30.69 -15.94 16.58
C GLU A 40 29.31 -15.27 16.46
N SER A 41 28.57 -15.55 15.37
CA SER A 41 27.21 -15.05 15.21
C SER A 41 26.20 -15.90 15.99
N GLY A 42 25.59 -15.31 17.02
CA GLY A 42 24.47 -15.92 17.76
C GLY A 42 23.14 -15.94 17.00
N ARG A 43 23.07 -15.31 15.82
CA ARG A 43 21.88 -15.26 14.96
C ARG A 43 22.11 -16.02 13.65
N PRO A 44 21.05 -16.62 13.06
CA PRO A 44 21.16 -17.27 11.78
C PRO A 44 21.60 -16.29 10.69
N PRO A 45 22.22 -16.78 9.59
CA PRO A 45 22.63 -15.93 8.48
C PRO A 45 21.39 -15.24 7.89
N ALA A 46 21.32 -13.92 8.04
CA ALA A 46 20.33 -13.10 7.36
C ALA A 46 20.95 -12.54 6.08
N TYR A 47 20.31 -12.77 4.95
CA TYR A 47 20.71 -12.12 3.71
C TYR A 47 20.41 -10.62 3.82
N GLN A 48 21.44 -9.82 4.07
CA GLN A 48 21.37 -8.36 4.00
C GLN A 48 22.26 -7.90 2.87
N ARG A 49 21.64 -7.46 1.77
CA ARG A 49 22.32 -6.68 0.75
C ARG A 49 21.89 -5.24 0.93
N ALA A 50 22.84 -4.31 0.95
CA ALA A 50 22.51 -2.92 0.71
C ALA A 50 21.76 -2.87 -0.64
N PRO A 51 20.59 -2.21 -0.72
CA PRO A 51 19.86 -2.14 -1.98
C PRO A 51 20.81 -1.55 -3.02
N ALA A 52 20.98 -2.25 -4.13
CA ALA A 52 21.71 -1.68 -5.26
C ALA A 52 20.93 -0.43 -5.70
N GLY A 53 21.64 0.70 -5.84
CA GLY A 53 21.03 1.95 -6.31
C GLY A 53 20.24 1.71 -7.61
N SER A 54 19.11 2.39 -7.74
CA SER A 54 18.31 2.31 -8.96
C SER A 54 18.94 3.20 -10.03
N ARG A 55 18.83 2.79 -11.30
CA ARG A 55 19.12 3.70 -12.43
C ARG A 55 18.28 4.98 -12.35
N PHE A 56 17.12 4.93 -11.68
CA PHE A 56 16.26 6.09 -11.47
C PHE A 56 16.89 7.14 -10.56
N ASP A 57 17.77 6.76 -9.63
CA ASP A 57 18.31 7.66 -8.60
C ASP A 57 19.09 8.83 -9.24
N ALA A 58 19.74 8.61 -10.38
CA ALA A 58 20.42 9.65 -11.16
C ALA A 58 19.45 10.68 -11.79
N PHE A 59 18.20 10.29 -12.03
CA PHE A 59 17.18 11.15 -12.65
C PHE A 59 16.22 11.76 -11.63
N GLU A 60 16.12 11.18 -10.43
CA GLU A 60 15.19 11.60 -9.39
C GLU A 60 15.23 13.12 -9.11
N PRO A 61 16.40 13.78 -8.95
CA PRO A 61 16.44 15.22 -8.70
C PRO A 61 15.76 16.04 -9.81
N ARG A 62 15.97 15.67 -11.08
CA ARG A 62 15.35 16.36 -12.22
C ARG A 62 13.85 16.10 -12.31
N VAL A 63 13.41 14.88 -11.98
CA VAL A 63 11.99 14.54 -11.90
C VAL A 63 11.30 15.37 -10.83
N ARG A 64 11.93 15.51 -9.65
CA ARG A 64 11.41 16.30 -8.53
C ARG A 64 11.24 17.78 -8.89
N VAL A 65 12.19 18.39 -9.61
CA VAL A 65 12.06 19.77 -10.13
C VAL A 65 10.83 19.92 -11.04
N LEU A 66 10.61 18.95 -11.94
CA LEU A 66 9.45 18.97 -12.85
C LEU A 66 8.13 18.77 -12.10
N LEU A 67 8.10 17.92 -11.07
CA LEU A 67 6.92 17.70 -10.22
C LEU A 67 6.62 18.91 -9.33
N ALA A 68 7.63 19.61 -8.82
CA ALA A 68 7.46 20.85 -8.07
C ALA A 68 6.82 21.96 -8.94
N THR A 69 7.10 21.96 -10.24
CA THR A 69 6.49 22.90 -11.19
C THR A 69 5.09 22.43 -11.62
N THR A 70 4.89 21.12 -11.78
CA THR A 70 3.62 20.55 -12.25
C THR A 70 3.43 19.14 -11.69
N ALA A 71 2.78 19.04 -10.53
CA ALA A 71 2.58 17.78 -9.82
C ALA A 71 1.78 16.74 -10.62
N GLY A 72 0.90 17.18 -11.52
CA GLY A 72 0.07 16.34 -12.39
C GLY A 72 0.76 15.82 -13.66
N MET A 73 2.02 16.20 -13.94
CA MET A 73 2.67 15.88 -15.22
C MET A 73 2.74 14.36 -15.47
N PRO A 74 2.30 13.83 -16.63
CA PRO A 74 2.33 12.40 -16.90
C PRO A 74 3.74 11.81 -16.80
N ALA A 75 3.83 10.57 -16.30
CA ALA A 75 5.11 9.88 -16.14
C ALA A 75 5.84 9.64 -17.48
N SER A 76 5.12 9.49 -18.58
CA SER A 76 5.71 9.40 -19.93
C SER A 76 6.42 10.70 -20.31
N THR A 77 5.77 11.85 -20.11
CA THR A 77 6.35 13.17 -20.37
C THR A 77 7.53 13.47 -19.46
N LEU A 78 7.45 13.07 -18.18
CA LEU A 78 8.60 13.15 -17.26
C LEU A 78 9.77 12.32 -17.79
N ALA A 79 9.52 11.09 -18.25
CA ALA A 79 10.56 10.21 -18.80
C ALA A 79 11.24 10.82 -20.02
N GLU A 80 10.48 11.39 -20.96
CA GLU A 80 11.01 12.09 -22.13
C GLU A 80 11.89 13.29 -21.73
N ARG A 81 11.39 14.15 -20.84
CA ARG A 81 12.11 15.38 -20.42
C ARG A 81 13.40 15.10 -19.67
N VAL A 82 13.46 14.01 -18.90
CA VAL A 82 14.68 13.63 -18.19
C VAL A 82 15.61 12.75 -19.03
N GLY A 83 15.19 12.33 -20.22
CA GLY A 83 15.97 11.46 -21.10
C GLY A 83 16.06 10.02 -20.61
N TRP A 84 14.99 9.51 -19.99
CA TRP A 84 14.93 8.15 -19.49
C TRP A 84 14.84 7.14 -20.64
N SER A 85 15.83 6.24 -20.71
CA SER A 85 15.91 5.16 -21.72
C SER A 85 15.64 3.76 -21.15
N GLY A 86 15.20 3.68 -19.88
CA GLY A 86 14.90 2.41 -19.21
C GLY A 86 13.45 1.97 -19.35
N SER A 87 13.04 0.98 -18.55
CA SER A 87 11.66 0.49 -18.53
C SER A 87 10.68 1.59 -18.10
N SER A 88 9.59 1.73 -18.85
CA SER A 88 8.50 2.67 -18.57
C SER A 88 7.68 2.27 -17.34
N SER A 89 7.59 0.98 -17.01
CA SER A 89 6.89 0.51 -15.80
C SER A 89 7.69 0.87 -14.55
N VAL A 90 9.01 0.67 -14.57
CA VAL A 90 9.91 1.03 -13.47
C VAL A 90 9.88 2.54 -13.23
N PHE A 91 9.93 3.34 -14.29
CA PHE A 91 9.85 4.79 -14.17
C PHE A 91 8.51 5.24 -13.58
N ARG A 92 7.38 4.69 -14.07
CA ARG A 92 6.06 4.97 -13.52
C ARG A 92 5.96 4.63 -12.04
N GLN A 93 6.45 3.45 -11.64
CA GLN A 93 6.44 3.01 -10.25
C GLN A 93 7.27 3.95 -9.36
N LYS A 94 8.45 4.36 -9.82
CA LYS A 94 9.30 5.31 -9.07
C LYS A 94 8.65 6.68 -8.94
N VAL A 95 8.08 7.19 -10.04
CA VAL A 95 7.33 8.45 -10.05
C VAL A 95 6.10 8.40 -9.15
N SER A 96 5.36 7.29 -9.09
CA SER A 96 4.17 7.18 -8.24
C SER A 96 4.50 7.20 -6.75
N MET A 97 5.71 6.79 -6.35
CA MET A 97 6.15 6.86 -4.95
C MET A 97 6.47 8.28 -4.51
N ILE A 98 7.06 9.10 -5.40
CA ILE A 98 7.47 10.48 -5.07
C ILE A 98 6.37 11.52 -5.33
N ARG A 99 5.44 11.26 -6.24
CA ARG A 99 4.40 12.23 -6.65
C ARG A 99 3.48 12.68 -5.50
N PRO A 100 3.08 11.82 -4.54
CA PRO A 100 2.26 12.24 -3.41
C PRO A 100 2.86 13.39 -2.59
N GLU A 101 4.19 13.55 -2.61
CA GLU A 101 4.87 14.67 -1.93
C GLU A 101 4.57 16.04 -2.55
N TYR A 102 4.06 16.08 -3.80
CA TYR A 102 3.80 17.31 -4.56
C TYR A 102 2.32 17.54 -4.87
N LEU A 103 1.47 16.52 -4.69
CA LEU A 103 0.04 16.68 -4.88
C LEU A 103 -0.55 17.42 -3.68
N PRO A 104 -1.54 18.31 -3.88
CA PRO A 104 -2.32 18.82 -2.77
C PRO A 104 -2.93 17.62 -2.01
N PRO A 105 -3.05 17.69 -0.67
CA PRO A 105 -3.78 16.68 0.09
C PRO A 105 -5.13 16.43 -0.58
N ASP A 106 -5.42 15.18 -0.87
CA ASP A 106 -6.71 14.81 -1.47
C ASP A 106 -7.82 15.26 -0.52
N PRO A 107 -8.74 16.16 -0.94
CA PRO A 107 -9.85 16.57 -0.08
C PRO A 107 -10.83 15.42 0.18
N ALA A 108 -10.74 14.33 -0.57
CA ALA A 108 -11.50 13.12 -0.30
C ALA A 108 -10.91 12.41 0.92
N ASP A 109 -11.42 12.77 2.10
CA ASP A 109 -11.35 11.88 3.25
C ASP A 109 -12.01 10.55 2.86
N ARG A 110 -11.24 9.47 2.90
CA ARG A 110 -11.79 8.14 2.71
C ARG A 110 -12.55 7.77 3.98
N ILE A 111 -13.84 8.09 4.00
CA ILE A 111 -14.74 7.78 5.11
C ILE A 111 -15.09 6.29 5.03
N ASP A 112 -14.75 5.54 6.07
CA ASP A 112 -15.19 4.16 6.25
C ASP A 112 -16.53 4.14 7.00
N HIS A 113 -17.58 3.62 6.36
CA HIS A 113 -18.92 3.56 6.94
C HIS A 113 -19.16 2.18 7.54
N GLN A 114 -19.10 2.04 8.85
CA GLN A 114 -19.35 0.76 9.50
C GLN A 114 -20.86 0.38 9.43
N PRO A 115 -21.21 -0.92 9.32
CA PRO A 115 -22.60 -1.36 9.31
C PRO A 115 -23.36 -0.90 10.56
N GLY A 116 -24.55 -0.31 10.36
CA GLY A 116 -25.43 0.11 11.46
C GLY A 116 -25.02 1.39 12.19
N VAL A 117 -23.93 2.05 11.77
CA VAL A 117 -23.41 3.25 12.45
C VAL A 117 -24.00 4.55 11.90
N GLN A 118 -24.32 4.60 10.60
CA GLN A 118 -24.75 5.84 9.96
C GLN A 118 -25.84 5.60 8.90
N VAL A 119 -26.74 6.56 8.83
CA VAL A 119 -27.81 6.67 7.81
C VAL A 119 -27.79 8.11 7.32
N GLN A 120 -27.85 8.29 6.00
CA GLN A 120 -28.11 9.58 5.39
C GLN A 120 -29.62 9.78 5.27
N CYS A 121 -30.12 10.91 5.76
CA CYS A 121 -31.51 11.29 5.66
C CYS A 121 -31.63 12.52 4.76
N ASP A 122 -32.58 12.49 3.83
CA ASP A 122 -32.88 13.60 2.94
C ASP A 122 -34.39 13.72 2.71
N LEU A 123 -34.84 14.88 2.23
CA LEU A 123 -36.23 15.12 1.86
C LEU A 123 -36.33 15.20 0.33
N TRP A 124 -37.10 14.28 -0.23
CA TRP A 124 -37.49 14.33 -1.64
C TRP A 124 -38.92 14.84 -1.78
N PHE A 125 -39.17 15.67 -2.80
CA PHE A 125 -40.49 16.22 -3.08
C PHE A 125 -40.95 15.77 -4.48
N PRO A 126 -42.17 15.22 -4.62
CA PRO A 126 -42.72 14.88 -5.92
C PRO A 126 -42.78 16.09 -6.85
N HIS A 127 -42.20 15.96 -8.05
CA HIS A 127 -42.22 17.02 -9.07
C HIS A 127 -43.63 17.35 -9.59
N GLN A 128 -44.59 16.45 -9.40
CA GLN A 128 -46.00 16.63 -9.76
C GLN A 128 -46.89 16.21 -8.58
N PRO A 129 -48.08 16.82 -8.42
CA PRO A 129 -49.04 16.40 -7.42
C PRO A 129 -49.44 14.93 -7.62
N ILE A 130 -49.37 14.15 -6.56
CA ILE A 130 -49.80 12.75 -6.52
C ILE A 130 -51.13 12.63 -5.76
N PRO A 131 -51.95 11.61 -6.04
CA PRO A 131 -53.17 11.36 -5.28
C PRO A 131 -52.86 11.03 -3.81
N LEU A 132 -53.53 11.70 -2.88
CA LEU A 132 -53.40 11.48 -1.43
C LEU A 132 -54.65 10.82 -0.80
N GLY A 133 -55.66 10.51 -1.62
CA GLY A 133 -56.97 10.01 -1.20
C GLY A 133 -57.97 11.13 -0.92
N HIS A 134 -59.27 10.78 -0.79
CA HIS A 134 -60.36 11.75 -0.58
C HIS A 134 -60.38 12.90 -1.61
N ASP A 135 -60.10 12.60 -2.88
CA ASP A 135 -59.98 13.57 -3.98
C ASP A 135 -58.91 14.67 -3.75
N GLN A 136 -57.95 14.42 -2.85
CA GLN A 136 -56.84 15.33 -2.59
C GLN A 136 -55.62 14.96 -3.45
N TYR A 137 -54.91 16.01 -3.89
CA TYR A 137 -53.67 15.91 -4.65
C TYR A 137 -52.63 16.85 -4.04
N GLY A 138 -51.38 16.41 -3.97
CA GLY A 138 -50.31 17.25 -3.45
C GLY A 138 -48.93 16.65 -3.66
N SER A 139 -47.91 17.39 -3.24
CA SER A 139 -46.49 16.97 -3.30
C SER A 139 -45.90 16.94 -1.88
N PRO A 140 -46.36 16.03 -1.00
CA PRO A 140 -45.85 15.98 0.37
C PRO A 140 -44.36 15.58 0.38
N PRO A 141 -43.58 16.08 1.35
CA PRO A 141 -42.21 15.65 1.53
C PRO A 141 -42.14 14.14 1.82
N VAL A 142 -41.20 13.46 1.19
CA VAL A 142 -40.84 12.08 1.47
C VAL A 142 -39.48 12.07 2.14
N LEU A 143 -39.44 11.60 3.39
CA LEU A 143 -38.19 11.31 4.08
C LEU A 143 -37.57 10.06 3.44
N VAL A 144 -36.41 10.24 2.82
CA VAL A 144 -35.59 9.17 2.27
C VAL A 144 -34.43 8.91 3.23
N MET A 145 -34.22 7.65 3.59
CA MET A 145 -33.20 7.21 4.51
C MET A 145 -32.36 6.12 3.83
N THR A 146 -31.07 6.37 3.68
CA THR A 146 -30.13 5.44 3.05
C THR A 146 -29.06 5.01 4.04
N SER A 147 -28.97 3.71 4.32
CA SER A 147 -27.85 3.17 5.12
C SER A 147 -26.54 3.38 4.36
N THR A 148 -25.59 4.10 4.95
CA THR A 148 -24.34 4.47 4.25
C THR A 148 -23.44 3.28 3.95
N PHE A 149 -23.50 2.20 4.75
CA PHE A 149 -22.74 0.98 4.49
C PHE A 149 -23.38 0.10 3.40
N SER A 150 -24.67 -0.18 3.50
CA SER A 150 -25.34 -1.17 2.64
C SER A 150 -26.01 -0.57 1.41
N GLY A 151 -26.21 0.74 1.37
CA GLY A 151 -27.01 1.41 0.35
C GLY A 151 -28.50 1.06 0.41
N ASN A 152 -28.98 0.38 1.46
CA ASN A 152 -30.39 0.06 1.63
C ASN A 152 -31.20 1.35 1.84
N ILE A 153 -32.22 1.55 0.99
CA ILE A 153 -33.07 2.74 0.94
C ILE A 153 -34.43 2.44 1.56
N GLN A 154 -34.85 3.29 2.47
CA GLN A 154 -36.20 3.34 3.03
C GLN A 154 -36.81 4.71 2.76
N ALA A 155 -38.12 4.76 2.59
CA ALA A 155 -38.82 6.00 2.34
C ALA A 155 -40.14 6.07 3.13
N LEU A 156 -40.43 7.24 3.69
CA LEU A 156 -41.68 7.52 4.39
C LEU A 156 -42.24 8.85 3.92
N MET A 157 -43.47 8.84 3.39
CA MET A 157 -44.19 10.07 3.12
C MET A 157 -44.55 10.74 4.46
N LEU A 158 -44.12 11.98 4.65
CA LEU A 158 -44.42 12.73 5.84
C LEU A 158 -45.77 13.42 5.67
N PRO A 159 -46.70 13.28 6.63
CA PRO A 159 -47.96 14.00 6.58
C PRO A 159 -47.68 15.50 6.66
N SER A 160 -48.08 16.25 5.63
CA SER A 160 -48.15 17.71 5.67
C SER A 160 -49.43 18.12 6.39
N ARG A 161 -49.34 19.14 7.26
CA ARG A 161 -50.52 19.75 7.89
C ARG A 161 -51.40 20.48 6.87
#